data_AF-W1V7T1-F1
#
_entry.id   AF-W1V7T1-F1
#
_cell.length_a   1.000
_cell.length_b   1.000
_cell.length_c   1.000
_cell.angle_alpha   90.00
_cell.angle_beta   90.00
_cell.angle_gamma   90.00
#
_symmetry.space_group_name_H-M   'P 1'
#
loop_
_entity.id
_entity.type
_entity.pdbx_description
1 polymer ?
#
loop_
_entity_poly.entity_id
_entity_poly.type
_entity_poly.pdbx_seq_one_letter_code
_entity_poly.pdbx_strand_id
1 'polypeptide(L)'
;IEQEDRVILSRAITLVESNNKDHFKLAQQVLQAVLPRTGKALRIGITGVPGAGKSTFIEAFGNMLIEAGYKVAVLAVDPTSQVTKGSILGDKTRMETLTKHPEAYIRPSPAGGTLGGVARKSRETMLLCEAAGYDIILVETVGVGQSEVTVRSMVDFFMLI
;
A
#
# COMPACT_ATOMS: atom_id res chain seq x y z
N ILE A 1 -9.09 -2.57 -13.63
CA ILE A 1 -7.84 -1.95 -13.13
C ILE A 1 -7.45 -0.81 -14.04
N GLU A 2 -7.28 -1.09 -15.33
CA GLU A 2 -6.87 -0.08 -16.34
C GLU A 2 -7.88 1.06 -16.58
N GLN A 3 -9.14 0.87 -16.23
CA GLN A 3 -10.18 1.91 -16.27
C GLN A 3 -10.29 2.68 -14.94
N GLU A 4 -9.26 2.58 -14.09
CA GLU A 4 -9.15 3.30 -12.81
C GLU A 4 -10.27 3.01 -11.79
N ASP A 5 -11.01 1.91 -12.00
CA ASP A 5 -12.07 1.47 -11.09
C ASP A 5 -11.49 0.96 -9.75
N ARG A 6 -11.76 1.71 -8.68
CA ARG A 6 -11.36 1.42 -7.29
C ARG A 6 -11.88 0.09 -6.76
N VAL A 7 -13.08 -0.33 -7.16
CA VAL A 7 -13.67 -1.61 -6.74
C VAL A 7 -12.91 -2.76 -7.39
N ILE A 8 -12.60 -2.64 -8.68
CA ILE A 8 -11.80 -3.64 -9.40
C ILE A 8 -10.38 -3.70 -8.83
N LEU A 9 -9.74 -2.56 -8.56
CA LEU A 9 -8.44 -2.50 -7.90
C LEU A 9 -8.46 -3.22 -6.54
N SER A 10 -9.45 -2.93 -5.70
CA SER A 10 -9.57 -3.57 -4.37
C SER A 10 -9.78 -5.08 -4.46
N ARG A 11 -10.53 -5.56 -5.45
CA ARG A 11 -10.70 -7.00 -5.70
C ARG A 11 -9.41 -7.66 -6.17
N ALA A 12 -8.67 -7.02 -7.07
CA ALA A 12 -7.38 -7.50 -7.53
C ALA A 12 -6.35 -7.55 -6.38
N ILE A 13 -6.32 -6.53 -5.53
CA ILE A 13 -5.48 -6.51 -4.32
C ILE A 13 -5.87 -7.66 -3.38
N THR A 14 -7.17 -7.86 -3.13
CA THR A 14 -7.65 -8.97 -2.31
C THR A 14 -7.24 -10.34 -2.89
N LEU A 15 -7.21 -10.46 -4.21
CA LEU A 15 -6.77 -11.66 -4.90
C LEU A 15 -5.27 -11.94 -4.69
N VAL A 16 -4.39 -10.94 -4.85
CA VAL A 16 -2.93 -11.11 -4.63
C VAL A 16 -2.60 -11.33 -3.15
N GLU A 17 -3.37 -10.74 -2.24
CA GLU A 17 -3.17 -10.91 -0.80
C GLU A 17 -3.70 -12.25 -0.26
N SER A 18 -4.46 -12.99 -1.06
CA SER A 18 -5.09 -14.24 -0.63
C SER A 18 -4.07 -15.34 -0.36
N ASN A 19 -4.32 -16.12 0.71
CA ASN A 19 -3.55 -17.33 1.01
C ASN A 19 -4.13 -18.58 0.32
N ASN A 20 -5.22 -18.45 -0.45
CA ASN A 20 -5.79 -19.56 -1.21
C ASN A 20 -4.90 -19.89 -2.42
N LYS A 21 -4.48 -21.15 -2.55
CA LYS A 21 -3.65 -21.63 -3.67
C LYS A 21 -4.32 -21.45 -5.03
N ASP A 22 -5.65 -21.55 -5.10
CA ASP A 22 -6.38 -21.40 -6.36
C ASP A 22 -6.36 -19.95 -6.84
N HIS A 23 -6.37 -18.99 -5.90
CA HIS A 23 -6.27 -17.56 -6.21
C HIS A 23 -4.89 -17.18 -6.74
N PHE A 24 -3.83 -17.86 -6.29
CA PHE A 24 -2.46 -17.54 -6.67
C PHE A 24 -2.26 -17.55 -8.19
N LYS A 25 -2.78 -18.56 -8.89
CA LYS A 25 -2.59 -18.67 -10.35
C LYS A 25 -3.24 -17.50 -11.08
N LEU A 26 -4.46 -17.14 -10.69
CA LEU A 26 -5.16 -15.99 -11.27
C LEU A 26 -4.47 -14.67 -10.91
N ALA A 27 -4.00 -14.53 -9.66
CA ALA A 27 -3.25 -13.36 -9.21
C ALA A 27 -2.02 -13.09 -10.08
N GLN A 28 -1.25 -14.14 -10.38
CA GLN A 28 -0.06 -14.03 -11.24
C GLN A 28 -0.41 -13.67 -12.69
N GLN A 29 -1.52 -14.19 -13.22
CA GLN A 29 -2.01 -13.80 -14.55
C GLN A 29 -2.41 -12.32 -14.61
N VAL A 30 -3.12 -11.84 -13.58
CA VAL A 30 -3.50 -10.43 -13.47
C VAL A 30 -2.26 -9.54 -13.38
N LEU A 31 -1.31 -9.89 -12.51
CA LEU A 31 -0.05 -9.15 -12.37
C LEU A 31 0.70 -9.09 -13.69
N GLN A 32 0.89 -10.24 -14.35
CA GLN A 32 1.59 -10.31 -15.64
C GLN A 32 0.96 -9.43 -16.72
N ALA A 33 -0.38 -9.36 -16.75
CA ALA A 33 -1.10 -8.54 -17.71
C ALA A 33 -0.90 -7.04 -17.46
N VAL A 34 -0.77 -6.62 -16.20
CA VAL A 34 -0.64 -5.19 -15.86
C VAL A 34 0.80 -4.69 -15.86
N LEU A 35 1.81 -5.57 -15.76
CA LEU A 35 3.24 -5.21 -15.67
C LEU A 35 3.70 -4.12 -16.66
N PRO A 36 3.31 -4.13 -17.96
CA PRO A 36 3.72 -3.09 -18.91
C PRO A 36 3.30 -1.66 -18.54
N ARG A 37 2.36 -1.49 -17.60
CA ARG A 37 1.86 -0.18 -17.14
C ARG A 37 2.39 0.22 -15.76
N THR A 38 3.30 -0.55 -15.19
CA THR A 38 3.87 -0.33 -13.85
C THR A 38 5.21 0.43 -13.91
N GLY A 39 5.73 0.82 -12.76
CA GLY A 39 7.05 1.44 -12.61
C GLY A 39 7.12 2.95 -12.89
N LYS A 40 5.98 3.61 -13.10
CA LYS A 40 5.93 5.07 -13.34
C LYS A 40 5.68 5.90 -12.09
N ALA A 41 5.21 5.28 -11.01
CA ALA A 41 4.91 5.98 -9.78
C ALA A 41 6.17 6.23 -8.95
N LEU A 42 6.19 7.34 -8.22
CA LEU A 42 7.18 7.58 -7.17
C LEU A 42 6.77 6.83 -5.90
N ARG A 43 7.61 5.92 -5.43
CA ARG A 43 7.38 5.14 -4.21
C ARG A 43 8.15 5.76 -3.06
N ILE A 44 7.44 6.18 -2.00
CA ILE A 44 8.01 6.84 -0.83
C ILE A 44 7.72 6.00 0.40
N GLY A 45 8.77 5.44 1.01
CA GLY A 45 8.68 4.77 2.30
C GLY A 45 8.74 5.78 3.44
N ILE A 46 7.84 5.67 4.41
CA ILE A 46 7.76 6.55 5.58
C ILE A 46 7.82 5.67 6.83
N THR A 47 8.81 5.93 7.67
CA THR A 47 8.99 5.26 8.96
C THR A 47 9.20 6.25 10.09
N GLY A 48 9.18 5.77 11.32
CA GLY A 48 9.23 6.59 12.53
C GLY A 48 8.64 5.86 13.72
N VAL A 49 9.03 6.27 14.92
CA VAL A 49 8.56 5.63 16.16
C VAL A 49 7.04 5.78 16.35
N PRO A 50 6.38 4.90 17.12
CA PRO A 50 4.99 5.11 17.52
C PRO A 50 4.81 6.49 18.17
N GLY A 51 3.79 7.25 17.76
CA GLY A 51 3.55 8.60 18.27
C GLY A 51 4.31 9.73 17.55
N ALA A 52 5.23 9.44 16.62
CA ALA A 52 5.97 10.46 15.85
C ALA A 52 5.10 11.32 14.90
N GLY A 53 3.79 11.10 14.84
CA GLY A 53 2.90 11.86 13.96
C GLY A 53 2.85 11.37 12.50
N LYS A 54 3.36 10.17 12.19
CA LYS A 54 3.39 9.61 10.82
C LYS A 54 2.05 9.69 10.08
N SER A 55 0.97 9.17 10.67
CA SER A 55 -0.34 9.16 10.00
C SER A 55 -0.87 10.57 9.75
N THR A 56 -0.62 11.52 10.67
CA THR A 56 -0.96 12.94 10.49
C THR A 56 -0.15 13.56 9.37
N PHE A 57 1.15 13.26 9.30
CA PHE A 57 2.00 13.70 8.20
C PHE A 57 1.55 13.14 6.86
N ILE A 58 1.26 11.83 6.79
CA ILE A 58 0.80 11.16 5.57
C ILE A 58 -0.53 11.74 5.09
N GLU A 59 -1.46 12.03 5.99
CA GLU A 59 -2.72 12.68 5.64
C GLU A 59 -2.49 14.06 5.03
N ALA A 60 -1.74 14.93 5.72
CA ALA A 60 -1.47 16.29 5.25
C ALA A 60 -0.69 16.28 3.92
N PHE A 61 0.35 15.45 3.82
CA PHE A 61 1.18 15.31 2.64
C PHE A 61 0.38 14.73 1.46
N GLY A 62 -0.44 13.70 1.70
CA GLY A 62 -1.30 13.10 0.68
C GLY A 62 -2.32 14.08 0.12
N ASN A 63 -2.98 14.87 0.98
CA ASN A 63 -3.91 15.92 0.52
C ASN A 63 -3.20 16.99 -0.30
N MET A 64 -2.01 17.45 0.14
CA MET A 64 -1.23 18.43 -0.62
C MET A 64 -0.82 17.91 -2.00
N LEU A 65 -0.42 16.64 -2.11
CA LEU A 65 -0.10 16.01 -3.40
C LEU A 65 -1.32 15.92 -4.32
N ILE A 66 -2.49 15.60 -3.75
CA ILE A 66 -3.75 15.58 -4.49
C ILE A 66 -4.14 16.97 -4.99
N GLU A 67 -3.99 18.01 -4.17
CA GLU A 67 -4.20 19.41 -4.56
C GLU A 67 -3.25 19.83 -5.68
N ALA A 68 -2.04 19.26 -5.73
CA ALA A 68 -1.09 19.43 -6.82
C ALA A 68 -1.41 18.60 -8.09
N GLY A 69 -2.49 17.81 -8.07
CA GLY A 69 -2.99 17.06 -9.23
C GLY A 69 -2.54 15.61 -9.32
N TYR A 70 -1.93 15.05 -8.27
CA TYR A 70 -1.49 13.65 -8.25
C TYR A 70 -2.54 12.68 -7.71
N LYS A 71 -2.55 11.45 -8.22
CA LYS A 71 -3.25 10.33 -7.59
C LYS A 71 -2.36 9.63 -6.57
N VAL A 72 -2.87 9.48 -5.34
CA VAL A 72 -2.06 9.00 -4.19
C VAL A 72 -2.59 7.68 -3.66
N ALA A 73 -1.73 6.67 -3.57
CA ALA A 73 -2.01 5.44 -2.84
C ALA A 73 -1.22 5.40 -1.53
N VAL A 74 -1.86 4.98 -0.43
CA VAL A 74 -1.24 4.77 0.88
C VAL A 74 -1.35 3.30 1.25
N LEU A 75 -0.21 2.65 1.45
CA LEU A 75 -0.10 1.24 1.78
C LEU A 75 0.60 1.08 3.13
N ALA A 76 -0.08 0.50 4.11
CA ALA A 76 0.55 0.15 5.38
C ALA A 76 1.29 -1.19 5.27
N VAL A 77 2.42 -1.29 5.97
CA VAL A 77 3.24 -2.51 6.07
C VAL A 77 3.51 -2.80 7.54
N ASP A 78 2.86 -3.84 8.04
CA ASP A 78 2.96 -4.33 9.41
C ASP A 78 3.30 -5.83 9.41
N PRO A 79 4.52 -6.23 9.81
CA PRO A 79 4.89 -7.64 9.91
C PRO A 79 4.25 -8.36 11.10
N THR A 80 3.69 -7.62 12.07
CA THR A 80 2.94 -8.19 13.19
C THR A 80 1.51 -8.56 12.81
N SER A 81 1.09 -8.30 11.55
CA SER A 81 -0.23 -8.65 11.02
C SER A 81 -0.57 -10.15 11.11
N GLN A 82 0.44 -11.01 11.32
CA GLN A 82 0.24 -12.43 11.66
C GLN A 82 -0.63 -12.62 12.91
N VAL A 83 -0.42 -11.79 13.94
CA VAL A 83 -1.10 -11.91 15.23
C VAL A 83 -2.51 -11.32 15.15
N THR A 84 -2.67 -10.21 14.43
CA THR A 84 -3.93 -9.47 14.35
C THR A 84 -4.87 -9.95 13.23
N LYS A 85 -4.42 -10.89 12.38
CA LYS A 85 -5.12 -11.37 11.16
C LYS A 85 -5.45 -10.25 10.17
N GLY A 86 -4.64 -9.18 10.16
CA GLY A 86 -4.83 -7.99 9.33
C GLY A 86 -5.53 -6.85 10.06
N SER A 87 -5.24 -5.62 9.62
CA SER A 87 -5.87 -4.39 10.12
C SER A 87 -7.16 -4.14 9.31
N ILE A 88 -8.33 -4.36 9.93
CA ILE A 88 -9.62 -4.09 9.25
C ILE A 88 -9.97 -2.60 9.27
N LEU A 89 -9.66 -1.89 10.38
CA LEU A 89 -10.13 -0.52 10.64
C LEU A 89 -9.09 0.44 11.23
N GLY A 90 -8.06 -0.04 11.93
CA GLY A 90 -7.21 0.78 12.80
C GLY A 90 -6.33 1.83 12.10
N ASP A 91 -5.97 1.60 10.84
CA ASP A 91 -5.15 2.54 10.05
C ASP A 91 -6.02 3.52 9.26
N LYS A 92 -7.26 3.15 8.92
CA LYS A 92 -8.19 4.02 8.16
C LYS A 92 -8.81 5.12 9.02
N THR A 93 -9.00 4.89 10.32
CA THR A 93 -9.56 5.92 11.22
C THR A 93 -8.58 7.03 11.57
N ARG A 94 -7.30 6.92 11.17
CA ARG A 94 -6.26 7.93 11.46
C ARG A 94 -6.10 8.99 10.37
N MET A 95 -6.72 8.80 9.19
CA MET A 95 -6.62 9.69 8.04
C MET A 95 -8.04 10.03 7.54
N GLU A 96 -8.75 10.87 8.27
CA GLU A 96 -10.19 11.14 8.08
C GLU A 96 -10.54 11.80 6.74
N THR A 97 -9.69 12.71 6.27
CA THR A 97 -9.91 13.51 5.06
C THR A 97 -9.40 12.76 3.83
N LEU A 98 -8.17 12.26 3.89
CA LEU A 98 -7.54 11.57 2.78
C LEU A 98 -8.31 10.30 2.39
N THR A 99 -8.85 9.55 3.36
CA THR A 99 -9.66 8.33 3.09
C THR A 99 -10.90 8.62 2.24
N LYS A 100 -11.44 9.84 2.29
CA LYS A 100 -12.66 10.24 1.57
C LYS A 100 -12.36 10.80 0.17
N HIS A 101 -11.09 11.08 -0.15
CA HIS A 101 -10.74 11.73 -1.40
C HIS A 101 -10.86 10.76 -2.60
N PRO A 102 -11.51 11.17 -3.71
CA PRO A 102 -11.66 10.35 -4.92
C PRO A 102 -10.35 10.09 -5.70
N GLU A 103 -9.29 10.80 -5.35
CA GLU A 103 -7.92 10.58 -5.88
C GLU A 103 -6.99 9.83 -4.91
N ALA A 104 -7.47 9.49 -3.69
CA ALA A 104 -6.72 8.74 -2.68
C ALA A 104 -7.16 7.29 -2.51
N TYR A 105 -6.23 6.33 -2.50
CA TYR A 105 -6.52 4.93 -2.19
C TYR A 105 -5.75 4.46 -0.96
N ILE A 106 -6.44 3.92 0.04
CA ILE A 106 -5.81 3.50 1.30
C ILE A 106 -6.02 2.01 1.53
N ARG A 107 -4.92 1.27 1.64
CA ARG A 107 -4.90 -0.17 1.91
C ARG A 107 -4.15 -0.47 3.21
N PRO A 108 -4.79 -1.14 4.19
CA PRO A 108 -4.12 -1.60 5.40
C PRO A 108 -3.13 -2.73 5.09
N SER A 109 -2.26 -3.06 6.06
CA SER A 109 -1.27 -4.13 5.90
C SER A 109 -1.92 -5.47 5.57
N PRO A 110 -1.38 -6.24 4.59
CA PRO A 110 -1.90 -7.55 4.25
C PRO A 110 -1.80 -8.49 5.46
N ALA A 111 -2.84 -9.31 5.64
CA ALA A 111 -2.90 -10.28 6.71
C ALA A 111 -2.01 -11.51 6.46
N GLY A 112 -1.54 -12.12 7.55
CA GLY A 112 -1.16 -13.53 7.63
C GLY A 112 -0.03 -13.94 6.68
N GLY A 113 1.19 -13.95 7.19
CA GLY A 113 2.37 -14.49 6.51
C GLY A 113 3.66 -14.04 7.17
N THR A 114 4.79 -14.71 6.91
CA THR A 114 6.12 -14.24 7.34
C THR A 114 6.39 -12.83 6.81
N LEU A 115 7.36 -12.11 7.39
CA LEU A 115 7.79 -10.80 6.89
C LEU A 115 8.01 -10.81 5.36
N GLY A 116 8.61 -11.88 4.83
CA GLY A 116 8.79 -12.06 3.38
C GLY A 116 7.47 -12.20 2.60
N GLY A 117 6.46 -12.84 3.17
CA GLY A 117 5.12 -12.94 2.57
C GLY A 117 4.39 -11.59 2.53
N VAL A 118 4.46 -10.82 3.61
CA VAL A 118 3.90 -9.44 3.67
C VAL A 118 4.62 -8.55 2.66
N ALA A 119 5.95 -8.57 2.64
CA ALA A 119 6.75 -7.82 1.68
C ALA A 119 6.38 -8.10 0.23
N ARG A 120 6.22 -9.38 -0.12
CA ARG A 120 5.83 -9.79 -1.48
C ARG A 120 4.45 -9.24 -1.84
N LYS A 121 3.46 -9.45 -0.98
CA LYS A 121 2.09 -8.96 -1.19
C LYS A 121 2.06 -7.44 -1.34
N SER A 122 2.80 -6.70 -0.51
CA SER A 122 2.92 -5.24 -0.61
C SER A 122 3.52 -4.81 -1.95
N ARG A 123 4.58 -5.48 -2.45
CA ARG A 123 5.13 -5.20 -3.79
C ARG A 123 4.12 -5.45 -4.90
N GLU A 124 3.42 -6.57 -4.86
CA GLU A 124 2.38 -6.90 -5.85
C GLU A 124 1.23 -5.88 -5.80
N THR A 125 0.81 -5.43 -4.60
CA THR A 125 -0.18 -4.36 -4.42
C THR A 125 0.30 -3.03 -5.02
N MET A 126 1.58 -2.65 -4.84
CA MET A 126 2.13 -1.44 -5.48
C MET A 126 1.99 -1.49 -7.00
N LEU A 127 2.33 -2.62 -7.63
CA LEU A 127 2.18 -2.80 -9.08
C LEU A 127 0.72 -2.62 -9.54
N LEU A 128 -0.25 -3.12 -8.76
CA LEU A 128 -1.66 -2.93 -9.08
C LEU A 128 -2.10 -1.46 -8.96
N CYS A 129 -1.59 -0.74 -7.95
CA CYS A 129 -1.84 0.70 -7.81
C CYS A 129 -1.24 1.48 -9.00
N GLU A 130 0.00 1.20 -9.40
CA GLU A 130 0.63 1.85 -10.56
C GLU A 130 -0.17 1.63 -11.83
N ALA A 131 -0.56 0.37 -12.08
CA ALA A 131 -1.37 0.03 -13.24
C ALA A 131 -2.78 0.65 -13.21
N ALA A 132 -3.27 1.05 -12.04
CA ALA A 132 -4.53 1.76 -11.86
C ALA A 132 -4.37 3.29 -11.95
N GLY A 133 -3.19 3.80 -12.32
CA GLY A 133 -2.95 5.23 -12.55
C GLY A 133 -2.59 6.03 -11.31
N TYR A 134 -2.17 5.39 -10.21
CA TYR A 134 -1.64 6.13 -9.05
C TYR A 134 -0.21 6.56 -9.33
N ASP A 135 0.05 7.87 -9.25
CA ASP A 135 1.35 8.50 -9.55
C ASP A 135 2.30 8.44 -8.35
N ILE A 136 1.75 8.42 -7.13
CA ILE A 136 2.53 8.44 -5.89
C ILE A 136 2.03 7.32 -4.98
N ILE A 137 2.98 6.53 -4.47
CA ILE A 137 2.70 5.46 -3.52
C ILE A 137 3.45 5.75 -2.22
N LEU A 138 2.70 6.08 -1.17
CA LEU A 138 3.21 6.24 0.19
C LEU A 138 3.13 4.88 0.90
N VAL A 139 4.27 4.41 1.41
CA VAL A 139 4.37 3.12 2.12
C VAL A 139 4.73 3.37 3.58
N GLU A 140 3.76 3.20 4.47
CA GLU A 140 3.95 3.41 5.91
C GLU A 140 4.44 2.12 6.58
N THR A 141 5.51 2.19 7.39
CA THR A 141 5.81 1.13 8.35
C THR A 141 4.93 1.28 9.59
N VAL A 142 4.23 0.22 9.97
CA VAL A 142 3.43 0.17 11.19
C VAL A 142 4.09 -0.75 12.21
N GLY A 143 4.10 -0.34 13.48
CA GLY A 143 4.61 -1.12 14.61
C GLY A 143 6.11 -0.98 14.88
N VAL A 144 6.61 -1.87 15.75
CA VAL A 144 8.03 -2.03 16.11
C VAL A 144 8.54 -3.33 15.46
N GLY A 145 9.62 -3.29 14.67
CA GLY A 145 10.07 -4.48 13.94
C GLY A 145 11.24 -4.26 12.98
N GLN A 146 11.37 -5.16 12.00
CA GLN A 146 12.33 -5.10 10.88
C GLN A 146 11.64 -4.66 9.57
N SER A 147 10.56 -3.87 9.70
CA SER A 147 9.74 -3.39 8.58
C SER A 147 10.51 -2.38 7.74
N GLU A 148 11.41 -1.63 8.36
CA GLU A 148 12.17 -0.52 7.79
C GLU A 148 13.07 -1.00 6.66
N VAL A 149 13.84 -2.07 6.89
CA VAL A 149 14.72 -2.67 5.87
C VAL A 149 13.89 -3.19 4.70
N THR A 150 12.74 -3.80 5.00
CA THR A 150 11.83 -4.34 3.99
C THR A 150 11.24 -3.23 3.13
N VAL A 151 10.67 -2.19 3.75
CA VAL A 151 10.09 -1.03 3.05
C VAL A 151 11.18 -0.32 2.25
N ARG A 152 12.35 -0.07 2.84
CA ARG A 152 13.49 0.55 2.14
C ARG A 152 13.88 -0.21 0.87
N SER A 153 13.78 -1.54 0.86
CA SER A 153 14.13 -2.36 -0.31
C SER A 153 13.12 -2.32 -1.46
N MET A 154 11.99 -1.62 -1.32
CA MET A 154 10.91 -1.63 -2.30
C MET A 154 10.37 -0.24 -2.67
N VAL A 155 11.02 0.82 -2.18
CA VAL A 155 10.66 2.22 -2.45
C VAL A 155 11.85 2.96 -3.05
N ASP A 156 11.59 4.07 -3.73
CA ASP A 156 12.62 4.89 -4.38
C ASP A 156 13.23 5.91 -3.41
N PHE A 157 12.41 6.42 -2.49
CA PHE A 157 12.82 7.34 -1.43
C PHE A 157 12.38 6.80 -0.07
N PHE A 158 13.24 6.93 0.95
CA PHE A 158 12.94 6.45 2.30
C PHE A 158 13.13 7.58 3.31
N MET A 159 12.04 7.94 3.99
CA MET A 159 11.93 9.04 4.94
C MET A 159 11.78 8.51 6.37
N LEU A 160 12.51 9.12 7.30
CA LEU A 160 12.36 8.92 8.73
C LEU A 160 11.71 10.17 9.34
N ILE A 161 10.65 9.96 10.12
CA ILE A 161 9.93 10.95 10.92
C ILE A 161 10.17 10.68 12.40
#